data_AF-A0A522AKL5-F1
#
_entry.id   AF-A0A522AKL5-F1
#
_cell.length_a   1.000
_cell.length_b   1.000
_cell.length_c   1.000
_cell.angle_alpha   90.00
_cell.angle_beta   90.00
_cell.angle_gamma   90.00
#
_symmetry.space_group_name_H-M   'P 1'
#
loop_
_entity.id
_entity.type
_entity.pdbx_description
1 polymer ?
#
loop_
_entity_poly.entity_id
_entity_poly.type
_entity_poly.pdbx_seq_one_letter_code
_entity_poly.pdbx_strand_id
1 'polypeptide(L)'
;MNKLAIKTVLLVAGLATCGYAAAGGRGTSAVPAPTIVKTAMNEHGNALIISGHNFGARQPTVMLADQVLEVRHHSEHEVVAGLPQGLAAANYGVTLITNDSAPARSNLFSTTVSDGAGK
;
A
#
# COMPACT_ATOMS: atom_id res chain seq x y z
N MET A 1 11.64 1.31 -89.36
CA MET A 1 12.35 2.42 -88.66
C MET A 1 11.29 3.35 -88.10
N ASN A 2 10.94 3.19 -86.82
CA ASN A 2 10.01 4.06 -86.09
C ASN A 2 10.37 3.90 -84.61
N LYS A 3 10.98 4.92 -84.02
CA LYS A 3 11.35 4.97 -82.60
C LYS A 3 10.10 5.29 -81.79
N LEU A 4 9.87 4.58 -80.69
CA LEU A 4 9.06 5.14 -79.59
C LEU A 4 9.61 4.63 -78.25
N ALA A 5 10.39 5.49 -77.61
CA ALA A 5 10.80 5.31 -76.23
C ALA A 5 9.62 5.68 -75.32
N ILE A 6 9.23 4.80 -74.42
CA ILE A 6 8.31 5.12 -73.33
C ILE A 6 9.04 4.78 -72.02
N LYS A 7 9.59 5.83 -71.40
CA LYS A 7 10.14 5.84 -70.05
C LYS A 7 8.96 5.73 -69.08
N THR A 8 8.66 4.54 -68.58
CA THR A 8 7.71 4.38 -67.49
C THR A 8 8.43 4.63 -66.16
N VAL A 9 8.34 5.87 -65.69
CA VAL A 9 8.59 6.24 -64.30
C VAL A 9 7.48 5.60 -63.47
N LEU A 10 7.80 4.61 -62.64
CA LEU A 10 6.86 4.12 -61.64
C LEU A 10 7.36 4.47 -60.24
N LEU A 11 6.56 5.32 -59.61
CA LEU A 11 6.62 5.91 -58.29
C LEU A 11 6.80 4.85 -57.20
N VAL A 12 7.93 4.88 -56.48
CA VAL A 12 8.12 4.10 -55.26
C VAL A 12 7.33 4.77 -54.15
N ALA A 13 6.11 4.30 -53.90
CA ALA A 13 5.33 4.67 -52.73
C ALA A 13 5.99 4.04 -51.48
N GLY A 14 6.65 4.87 -50.69
CA GLY A 14 7.24 4.48 -49.42
C GLY A 14 6.16 3.95 -48.48
N LEU A 15 6.20 2.66 -48.20
CA LEU A 15 5.44 2.03 -47.12
C LEU A 15 6.00 2.58 -45.81
N ALA A 16 5.34 3.61 -45.27
CA ALA A 16 5.53 4.04 -43.89
C ALA A 16 5.11 2.87 -42.98
N THR A 17 6.07 2.06 -42.57
CA THR A 17 5.90 1.08 -41.50
C THR A 17 5.51 1.84 -40.25
N CYS A 18 4.23 1.83 -39.91
CA CYS A 18 3.75 2.17 -38.58
C CYS A 18 4.42 1.20 -37.60
N GLY A 19 5.54 1.63 -37.03
CA GLY A 19 6.13 0.99 -35.87
C GLY A 19 5.12 1.09 -34.75
N TYR A 20 4.41 0.01 -34.47
CA TYR A 20 3.67 -0.15 -33.23
C TYR A 20 4.73 -0.16 -32.13
N ALA A 21 4.98 0.99 -31.52
CA ALA A 21 5.67 1.03 -30.25
C ALA A 21 4.72 0.39 -29.24
N ALA A 22 4.86 -0.93 -29.06
CA ALA A 22 4.31 -1.60 -27.90
C ALA A 22 5.04 -1.01 -26.70
N ALA A 23 4.47 0.04 -26.11
CA ALA A 23 4.87 0.55 -24.82
C ALA A 23 4.55 -0.55 -23.80
N GLY A 24 5.46 -1.51 -23.67
CA GLY A 24 5.50 -2.51 -22.60
C GLY A 24 5.85 -1.85 -21.29
N GLY A 25 5.03 -0.90 -20.85
CA GLY A 25 5.02 -0.40 -19.50
C GLY A 25 4.60 -1.56 -18.61
N ARG A 26 5.58 -2.34 -18.14
CA ARG A 26 5.43 -3.14 -16.93
C ARG A 26 5.25 -2.13 -15.79
N GLY A 27 4.03 -1.62 -15.66
CA GLY A 27 3.59 -0.99 -14.43
C GLY A 27 3.68 -2.07 -13.37
N THR A 28 4.78 -2.11 -12.63
CA THR A 28 4.72 -2.70 -11.31
C THR A 28 3.75 -1.81 -10.56
N SER A 29 2.48 -2.22 -10.46
CA SER A 29 1.55 -1.59 -9.52
C SER A 29 2.18 -1.77 -8.15
N ALA A 30 2.99 -0.80 -7.74
CA ALA A 30 3.58 -0.77 -6.42
C ALA A 30 2.39 -0.70 -5.46
N VAL A 31 2.20 -1.74 -4.66
CA VAL A 31 1.17 -1.74 -3.62
C VAL A 31 1.48 -0.51 -2.75
N PRO A 32 0.54 0.43 -2.61
CA PRO A 32 0.79 1.64 -1.84
C PRO A 32 1.06 1.27 -0.39
N ALA A 33 2.02 1.97 0.24
CA ALA A 33 2.35 1.72 1.63
C ALA A 33 1.12 1.99 2.54
N PRO A 34 0.96 1.22 3.62
CA PRO A 34 -0.11 1.46 4.59
C PRO A 34 0.07 2.82 5.25
N THR A 35 -1.02 3.56 5.38
CA THR A 35 -1.03 4.86 6.07
C THR A 35 -1.92 4.78 7.28
N ILE A 36 -1.36 5.01 8.47
CA ILE A 36 -2.14 5.16 9.70
C ILE A 36 -2.60 6.62 9.78
N VAL A 37 -3.91 6.84 9.93
CA VAL A 37 -4.53 8.16 10.05
C VAL A 37 -4.89 8.46 11.50
N LYS A 38 -5.38 7.45 12.22
CA LYS A 38 -5.83 7.61 13.60
C LYS A 38 -5.62 6.33 14.38
N THR A 39 -5.38 6.48 15.68
CA THR A 39 -5.46 5.41 16.66
C THR A 39 -6.43 5.78 17.77
N ALA A 40 -7.15 4.80 18.31
CA ALA A 40 -7.99 4.95 19.49
C ALA A 40 -7.82 3.73 20.40
N MET A 41 -7.97 3.92 21.71
CA MET A 41 -7.96 2.83 22.66
C MET A 41 -9.37 2.53 23.13
N ASN A 42 -9.70 1.25 23.15
CA ASN A 42 -10.87 0.76 23.84
C ASN A 42 -10.40 0.19 25.19
N GLU A 43 -10.44 1.04 26.22
CA GLU A 43 -10.00 0.71 27.58
C GLU A 43 -10.83 -0.43 28.19
N HIS A 44 -12.11 -0.53 27.82
CA HIS A 44 -12.98 -1.63 28.26
C HIS A 44 -12.66 -2.96 27.55
N GLY A 45 -12.12 -2.91 26.32
CA GLY A 45 -11.83 -4.08 25.48
C GLY A 45 -10.35 -4.49 25.42
N ASN A 46 -9.48 -3.74 26.12
CA ASN A 46 -8.02 -3.86 26.05
C ASN A 46 -7.53 -3.95 24.59
N ALA A 47 -7.98 -3.03 23.75
CA ALA A 47 -7.73 -3.06 22.32
C ALA A 47 -7.29 -1.70 21.76
N LEU A 48 -6.37 -1.74 20.79
CA LEU A 48 -5.93 -0.63 19.97
C LEU A 48 -6.66 -0.70 18.63
N ILE A 49 -7.45 0.33 18.34
CA ILE A 49 -8.13 0.52 17.07
C ILE A 49 -7.25 1.43 16.22
N ILE A 50 -6.87 0.98 15.03
CA ILE A 50 -6.01 1.67 14.08
C ILE A 50 -6.82 1.90 12.82
N SER A 51 -7.05 3.15 12.43
CA SER A 51 -7.78 3.52 11.21
C SER A 51 -6.84 4.13 10.19
N GLY A 52 -7.04 3.81 8.92
CA GLY A 52 -6.19 4.27 7.85
C GLY A 52 -6.53 3.73 6.46
N HIS A 53 -5.52 3.54 5.64
CA HIS A 53 -5.66 3.09 4.25
C HIS A 53 -4.55 2.13 3.85
N ASN A 54 -4.84 1.31 2.84
CA ASN A 54 -3.92 0.35 2.23
C ASN A 54 -3.39 -0.70 3.23
N PHE A 55 -4.22 -1.14 4.17
CA PHE A 55 -3.84 -2.20 5.11
C PHE A 55 -3.86 -3.60 4.46
N GLY A 56 -4.43 -3.70 3.26
CA GLY A 56 -4.48 -4.92 2.48
C GLY A 56 -5.60 -5.87 2.90
N ALA A 57 -5.72 -6.97 2.15
CA ALA A 57 -6.72 -8.00 2.41
C ALA A 57 -6.22 -9.05 3.42
N ARG A 58 -4.89 -9.22 3.50
CA ARG A 58 -4.25 -10.17 4.42
C ARG A 58 -4.07 -9.53 5.79
N GLN A 59 -4.14 -10.36 6.83
CA GLN A 59 -3.94 -9.92 8.20
C GLN A 59 -2.58 -9.22 8.33
N PRO A 60 -2.54 -7.93 8.70
CA PRO A 60 -1.28 -7.20 8.86
C PRO A 60 -0.60 -7.55 10.19
N THR A 61 0.65 -7.15 10.32
CA THR A 61 1.38 -7.19 11.59
C THR A 61 1.39 -5.80 12.20
N VAL A 62 0.91 -5.69 13.44
CA VAL A 62 0.92 -4.43 14.19
C VAL A 62 2.02 -4.48 15.23
N MET A 63 2.84 -3.44 15.28
CA MET A 63 3.85 -3.25 16.32
C MET A 63 3.55 -2.01 17.14
N LEU A 64 3.59 -2.17 18.47
CA LEU A 64 3.55 -1.09 19.46
C LEU A 64 4.92 -1.03 20.15
N ALA A 65 5.66 0.05 19.91
CA ALA A 65 7.10 0.12 20.15
C ALA A 65 7.81 -1.09 19.49
N ASP A 66 8.36 -1.99 20.29
CA ASP A 66 9.05 -3.21 19.85
C ASP A 66 8.21 -4.49 20.06
N GLN A 67 6.95 -4.36 20.47
CA GLN A 67 6.05 -5.48 20.74
C GLN A 67 5.08 -5.73 19.59
N VAL A 68 5.01 -6.97 19.12
CA VAL A 68 4.00 -7.40 18.14
C VAL A 68 2.67 -7.61 18.86
N LEU A 69 1.61 -6.98 18.34
CA LEU A 69 0.26 -7.12 18.87
C LEU A 69 -0.52 -8.21 18.13
N GLU A 70 -1.39 -8.90 18.87
CA GLU A 70 -2.34 -9.84 18.29
C GLU A 70 -3.44 -9.08 17.53
N VAL A 71 -3.57 -9.29 16.23
CA VAL A 71 -4.64 -8.68 15.42
C VAL A 71 -5.91 -9.51 15.56
N ARG A 72 -6.93 -8.92 16.19
CA ARG A 72 -8.25 -9.54 16.42
C ARG A 72 -9.19 -9.35 15.23
N HIS A 73 -9.10 -8.20 14.57
CA HIS A 73 -9.89 -7.86 13.39
C HIS A 73 -9.07 -6.98 12.45
N HIS A 74 -9.26 -7.14 11.14
CA HIS A 74 -8.68 -6.26 10.14
C HIS A 74 -9.59 -6.11 8.92
N SER A 75 -9.43 -4.97 8.27
CA SER A 75 -9.96 -4.63 6.95
C SER A 75 -8.94 -3.75 6.23
N GLU A 76 -9.24 -3.33 5.00
CA GLU A 76 -8.38 -2.44 4.23
C GLU A 76 -8.20 -1.04 4.88
N HIS A 77 -9.08 -0.68 5.84
CA HIS A 77 -9.16 0.64 6.45
C HIS A 77 -9.09 0.65 7.98
N GLU A 78 -9.20 -0.50 8.63
CA GLU A 78 -9.24 -0.61 10.09
C GLU A 78 -8.55 -1.87 10.57
N VAL A 79 -7.77 -1.77 11.64
CA VAL A 79 -7.19 -2.91 12.36
C VAL A 79 -7.48 -2.75 13.85
N VAL A 80 -7.98 -3.82 14.46
CA VAL A 80 -8.17 -3.91 15.90
C VAL A 80 -7.16 -4.91 16.44
N ALA A 81 -6.21 -4.42 17.23
CA ALA A 81 -5.17 -5.22 17.86
C ALA A 81 -5.40 -5.30 19.38
N GLY A 82 -5.11 -6.44 19.99
CA GLY A 82 -5.11 -6.58 21.45
C GLY A 82 -3.94 -5.81 22.06
N LEU A 83 -4.21 -5.02 23.09
CA LEU A 83 -3.18 -4.40 23.90
C LEU A 83 -2.64 -5.40 24.94
N PRO A 84 -1.32 -5.49 25.12
CA PRO A 84 -0.73 -6.29 26.19
C PRO A 84 -1.09 -5.69 27.55
N GLN A 85 -1.17 -6.56 28.56
CA GLN A 85 -1.40 -6.12 29.94
C GLN A 85 -0.13 -5.47 30.52
N GLY A 86 -0.31 -4.51 31.42
CA GLY A 86 0.80 -3.86 32.11
C GLY A 86 1.53 -2.78 31.31
N LEU A 87 0.92 -2.25 30.24
CA LEU A 87 1.44 -1.03 29.60
C LEU A 87 1.31 0.15 30.56
N ALA A 88 2.41 0.88 30.73
CA ALA A 88 2.39 2.12 31.49
C ALA A 88 1.70 3.22 30.66
N ALA A 89 1.10 4.20 31.33
CA ALA A 89 0.59 5.38 30.65
C ALA A 89 1.76 6.14 29.99
N ALA A 90 1.81 6.18 28.67
CA ALA A 90 2.85 6.85 27.90
C ALA A 90 2.43 7.01 26.43
N ASN A 91 3.26 7.72 25.66
CA ASN A 91 3.17 7.73 24.21
C ASN A 91 3.99 6.58 23.62
N TYR A 92 3.34 5.77 22.79
CA TYR A 92 3.94 4.63 22.12
C TYR A 92 3.96 4.86 20.62
N GLY A 93 5.05 4.42 19.98
CA GLY A 93 5.12 4.33 18.53
C GLY A 93 4.30 3.16 18.02
N VAL A 94 3.52 3.36 16.97
CA VAL A 94 2.74 2.33 16.28
C VAL A 94 3.27 2.24 14.86
N THR A 95 3.54 1.03 14.41
CA THR A 95 3.79 0.75 12.99
C THR A 95 2.94 -0.44 12.54
N LEU A 96 2.50 -0.39 11.29
CA LEU A 96 1.73 -1.45 10.65
C LEU A 96 2.51 -1.96 9.45
N ILE A 97 2.60 -3.27 9.32
CA ILE A 97 3.27 -3.96 8.22
C ILE A 97 2.22 -4.79 7.49
N THR A 98 2.01 -4.54 6.21
CA THR A 98 1.11 -5.36 5.38
C THR A 98 1.76 -6.70 5.04
N ASN A 99 0.96 -7.75 4.92
CA ASN A 99 1.42 -9.11 4.60
C ASN A 99 0.96 -9.56 3.19
N ASP A 100 0.71 -8.61 2.30
CA ASP A 100 0.41 -8.86 0.89
C ASP A 100 1.64 -9.33 0.11
N SER A 101 1.48 -9.59 -1.19
CA SER A 101 2.55 -10.05 -2.08
C SER A 101 3.78 -9.13 -2.10
N ALA A 102 3.60 -7.86 -1.71
CA ALA A 102 4.68 -6.91 -1.48
C ALA A 102 4.48 -6.28 -0.08
N PRO A 103 5.12 -6.82 0.98
CA PRO A 103 5.02 -6.26 2.32
C PRO A 103 5.52 -4.82 2.36
N ALA A 104 4.73 -3.93 2.96
CA ALA A 104 5.07 -2.52 3.13
C ALA A 104 4.82 -2.09 4.57
N ARG A 105 5.63 -1.15 5.06
CA ARG A 105 5.54 -0.62 6.43
C ARG A 105 4.98 0.79 6.42
N SER A 106 4.16 1.10 7.41
CA SER A 106 3.68 2.46 7.63
C SER A 106 4.78 3.35 8.21
N ASN A 107 4.59 4.67 8.12
CA ASN A 107 5.35 5.58 8.95
C ASN A 107 5.07 5.32 10.45
N LEU A 108 5.99 5.78 11.30
CA LEU A 108 5.80 5.77 12.75
C LEU A 108 4.66 6.70 13.13
N PHE A 109 3.65 6.16 13.82
CA PHE A 109 2.51 6.91 14.32
C PHE A 109 2.53 6.93 15.86
N SER A 110 2.30 8.07 16.49
CA SER A 110 2.28 8.14 17.96
C SER A 110 0.87 7.89 18.48
N THR A 111 0.73 6.98 19.46
CA THR A 111 -0.52 6.74 20.18
C THR A 111 -0.31 6.94 21.68
N THR A 112 -1.29 7.51 22.37
CA THR A 112 -1.23 7.69 23.83
C THR A 112 -1.95 6.54 24.50
N VAL A 113 -1.22 5.77 25.31
CA VAL A 113 -1.80 4.85 26.28
C VAL A 113 -2.05 5.63 27.55
N SER A 114 -3.30 5.66 27.99
CA SER A 114 -3.67 6.18 29.30
C SER A 114 -3.75 5.03 30.29
N ASP A 115 -3.35 5.29 31.54
CA ASP A 115 -3.71 4.41 32.65
C ASP A 115 -5.21 4.60 32.86
N GLY A 116 -5.98 3.52 32.82
CA GLY A 116 -7.45 3.54 32.96
C GLY A 116 -7.96 4.03 34.31
N ALA A 117 -7.18 4.78 35.09
CA ALA A 117 -7.61 5.45 36.32
C ALA A 117 -8.30 6.79 36.00
N GLY A 118 -9.46 6.69 35.35
CA GLY A 118 -10.40 7.79 35.12
C GLY A 118 -11.63 7.73 36.03
N LYS A 119 -11.42 7.73 37.35
CA LYS A 119 -12.41 7.95 38.44
C LYS A 119 -13.54 6.94 38.67
#